data_AF-A0A972TW00-F1
#
_entry.id   AF-A0A972TW00-F1
#
_cell.length_a   1.000
_cell.length_b   1.000
_cell.length_c   1.000
_cell.angle_alpha   90.00
_cell.angle_beta   90.00
_cell.angle_gamma   90.00
#
_symmetry.space_group_name_H-M   'P 1'
#
loop_
_entity.id
_entity.type
_entity.pdbx_description
1 polymer ?
#
loop_
_entity_poly.entity_id
_entity_poly.type
_entity_poly.pdbx_seq_one_letter_code
_entity_poly.pdbx_strand_id
1 'polypeptide(L)' 'MNDSGVEVEEEEFRSDYKKVDGIMFPHSFTSFEDGEEIEKATITNVKFNTGLEDSLFEMSK' A
#
# COMPACT_ATOMS: atom_id res chain seq x y z
N MET A 1 -13.34 13.53 -4.15
CA MET A 1 -13.53 12.08 -4.01
C MET A 1 -15.00 11.83 -3.79
N ASN A 2 -15.65 11.27 -4.79
CA ASN A 2 -17.09 10.99 -4.76
C ASN A 2 -17.28 9.64 -4.07
N ASP A 3 -17.41 9.64 -2.75
CA ASP A 3 -17.65 8.47 -1.90
C ASP A 3 -19.11 8.00 -2.02
N SER A 4 -19.57 7.78 -3.25
CA SER A 4 -20.95 7.42 -3.57
C SER A 4 -21.19 5.89 -3.56
N GLY A 5 -20.20 5.08 -3.17
CA GLY A 5 -20.31 3.62 -3.13
C GLY A 5 -20.62 2.98 -4.50
N VAL A 6 -20.21 3.65 -5.58
CA VAL A 6 -20.39 3.18 -6.95
C VAL A 6 -19.26 2.20 -7.29
N GLU A 7 -19.55 1.18 -8.10
CA GLU A 7 -18.49 0.33 -8.63
C GLU A 7 -17.54 1.16 -9.49
N VAL A 8 -16.24 1.04 -9.23
CA VAL A 8 -15.16 1.67 -10.00
C VAL A 8 -14.22 0.58 -10.50
N GLU A 9 -13.71 0.73 -11.73
CA GLU A 9 -12.64 -0.14 -12.21
C GLU A 9 -11.32 0.37 -11.63
N GLU A 10 -10.73 -0.42 -10.72
CA GLU A 10 -9.44 -0.14 -10.11
C GLU A 10 -8.35 -1.09 -10.64
N GLU A 11 -7.22 -0.53 -11.06
CA GLU A 11 -6.02 -1.28 -11.43
C GLU A 11 -4.87 -0.93 -10.48
N GLU A 12 -4.21 -1.94 -9.91
CA GLU A 12 -3.04 -1.75 -9.05
C GLU A 12 -1.79 -2.40 -9.65
N PHE A 13 -0.74 -1.60 -9.82
CA PHE A 13 0.56 -2.03 -10.29
C PHE A 13 1.58 -1.99 -9.17
N ARG A 14 2.24 -3.14 -8.94
CA ARG A 14 3.32 -3.29 -7.97
C ARG A 14 4.62 -3.57 -8.69
N SER A 15 5.66 -2.80 -8.37
CA SER A 15 6.96 -2.91 -9.02
C SER A 15 8.12 -2.65 -8.06
N ASP A 16 9.34 -2.66 -8.60
CA ASP A 16 10.59 -2.47 -7.85
C ASP A 16 10.72 -3.46 -6.67
N TYR A 17 10.53 -4.75 -6.97
CA TYR A 17 10.61 -5.79 -5.95
C TYR A 17 12.06 -5.94 -5.44
N LYS A 18 12.22 -5.83 -4.12
CA LYS A 18 13.49 -6.01 -3.43
C LYS A 18 13.34 -7.05 -2.35
N LYS A 19 14.45 -7.73 -2.05
CA LYS A 19 14.50 -8.71 -0.96
C LYS A 19 14.67 -7.97 0.37
N VAL A 20 13.72 -8.12 1.27
CA VAL A 20 13.73 -7.58 2.64
C VAL A 20 13.52 -8.74 3.59
N ASP A 21 14.49 -8.99 4.49
CA ASP A 21 14.48 -10.11 5.45
C ASP A 21 14.10 -11.48 4.85
N GLY A 22 14.54 -11.75 3.62
CA GLY A 22 14.26 -13.01 2.93
C GLY A 22 13.02 -13.00 2.02
N ILE A 23 12.16 -11.98 2.14
CA ILE A 23 10.90 -11.86 1.42
C ILE A 23 11.06 -10.89 0.25
N MET A 24 10.53 -11.25 -0.93
CA MET A 24 10.44 -10.30 -2.05
C MET A 24 9.27 -9.36 -1.80
N PHE A 25 9.55 -8.07 -1.65
CA PHE A 25 8.57 -7.04 -1.33
C PHE A 25 8.61 -5.90 -2.36
N PRO A 26 7.46 -5.42 -2.87
CA PRO A 26 7.41 -4.31 -3.82
C PRO A 26 7.71 -2.98 -3.13
N HIS A 27 8.57 -2.16 -3.73
CA HIS A 27 8.88 -0.82 -3.23
C HIS A 27 8.16 0.31 -3.98
N SER A 28 7.41 -0.02 -5.03
CA SER A 28 6.62 0.96 -5.79
C SER A 28 5.22 0.45 -6.06
N PHE A 29 4.25 1.34 -5.85
CA PHE A 29 2.82 1.12 -6.05
C PHE A 29 2.30 2.22 -6.96
N THR A 30 1.43 1.86 -7.89
CA THR A 30 0.68 2.82 -8.70
C THR A 30 -0.72 2.28 -8.90
N SER A 31 -1.74 3.05 -8.56
CA SER A 31 -3.13 2.67 -8.80
C SER A 31 -3.80 3.62 -9.79
N PHE A 32 -4.75 3.06 -10.53
CA PHE A 32 -5.56 3.75 -11.50
C PHE A 32 -7.03 3.48 -11.20
N GLU A 33 -7.86 4.51 -11.31
CA GLU A 33 -9.32 4.38 -11.32
C GLU A 33 -9.83 4.89 -12.67
N ASP A 34 -10.68 4.11 -13.34
CA ASP A 34 -11.21 4.43 -14.68
C ASP A 34 -10.11 4.81 -15.70
N GLY A 35 -8.91 4.21 -15.54
CA GLY A 35 -7.73 4.45 -16.39
C GLY A 35 -6.93 5.72 -16.07
N GLU A 36 -7.33 6.51 -15.07
CA GLU A 36 -6.58 7.68 -14.58
C GLU A 36 -5.72 7.32 -13.36
N GLU A 37 -4.43 7.74 -13.36
CA GLU A 37 -3.54 7.51 -12.21
C GLU A 37 -4.03 8.31 -11.00
N ILE A 38 -4.41 7.62 -9.93
CA ILE A 38 -4.94 8.22 -8.71
C ILE A 38 -3.92 8.25 -7.57
N GLU A 39 -3.04 7.25 -7.48
CA GLU A 39 -2.01 7.17 -6.45
C GLU A 39 -0.71 6.61 -7.01
N LYS A 40 0.40 7.20 -6.55
CA LYS A 40 1.74 6.67 -6.77
C LYS A 40 2.56 6.79 -5.50
N ALA A 41 2.93 5.64 -4.94
CA ALA A 41 3.68 5.56 -3.70
C ALA A 41 5.04 4.87 -3.90
N THR A 42 6.04 5.36 -3.15
CA THR A 42 7.37 4.73 -3.06
C THR A 42 7.65 4.39 -1.61
N ILE A 43 7.89 3.11 -1.34
CA ILE A 43 8.26 2.62 -0.01
C ILE A 43 9.77 2.71 0.12
N THR A 44 10.23 3.55 1.05
CA THR A 44 11.65 3.82 1.26
C THR A 44 12.31 2.87 2.25
N ASN A 45 11.53 2.30 3.17
CA ASN A 45 12.05 1.40 4.21
C ASN A 45 10.99 0.38 4.64
N VAL A 46 11.42 -0.87 4.81
CA VAL A 46 10.59 -1.98 5.27
C VAL A 46 11.37 -2.74 6.33
N LYS A 47 10.74 -3.01 7.46
CA LYS A 47 11.30 -3.83 8.54
C LYS A 47 10.24 -4.79 9.03
N PHE A 48 10.55 -6.08 9.07
CA PHE A 48 9.63 -7.08 9.59
C PHE A 48 9.94 -7.41 11.05
N ASN A 49 8.94 -7.94 11.77
CA ASN A 49 9.09 -8.52 13.10
C ASN A 49 9.79 -7.60 14.11
N THR A 50 9.52 -6.30 14.06
CA THR A 50 10.16 -5.30 14.93
C THR A 50 9.64 -5.30 16.38
N GLY A 51 8.67 -6.16 16.70
CA GLY A 51 8.04 -6.20 18.03
C GLY A 51 7.19 -4.96 18.30
N LEU A 52 6.24 -4.66 17.41
CA LEU A 52 5.31 -3.54 17.58
C LEU A 52 4.43 -3.75 18.83
N GLU A 53 4.22 -2.68 19.60
CA GLU A 53 3.35 -2.70 20.79
C GLU A 53 1.87 -2.78 20.39
N ASP A 54 1.07 -3.57 21.12
CA ASP A 54 -0.37 -3.74 20.86
C ASP A 54 -1.16 -2.43 20.90
N SER A 55 -0.69 -1.46 21.69
CA SER A 55 -1.27 -0.11 21.80
C SER A 55 -1.33 0.64 20.45
N LEU A 56 -0.47 0.28 19.49
CA LEU A 56 -0.46 0.87 18.15
C LEU A 56 -1.69 0.47 17.31
N PHE A 57 -2.44 -0.54 17.75
CA PHE A 57 -3.61 -1.09 17.05
C PHE A 57 -4.92 -0.82 17.79
N GLU A 58 -4.89 -0.04 18.87
CA GLU A 58 -6.10 0.40 19.56
C GLU A 58 -6.86 1.40 18.68
N MET A 59 -8.18 1.21 18.53
CA MET A 59 -9.02 2.19 17.86
C MET A 59 -9.17 3.42 18.76
N SER A 60 -8.70 4.57 18.30
CA SER A 60 -9.00 5.85 18.95
C SER A 60 -10.51 6.06 18.99
N LYS A 61 -11.05 6.35 20.18
CA LYS A 61 -12.47 6.58 20.41
C LYS A 61 -12.96 7.88 19.78
#